data_AF-A0A0A1GSY5-F1
#
_entry.id   AF-A0A0A1GSY5-F1
#
_cell.length_a   1.000
_cell.length_b   1.000
_cell.length_c   1.000
_cell.angle_alpha   90.00
_cell.angle_beta   90.00
_cell.angle_gamma   90.00
#
_symmetry.space_group_name_H-M   'P 1'
#
loop_
_entity.id
_entity.type
_entity.pdbx_description
1 polymer ?
#
loop_
_entity_poly.entity_id
_entity_poly.type
_entity_poly.pdbx_seq_one_letter_code
_entity_poly.pdbx_strand_id
1 'polypeptide(L)'
;MNYSIGEVAQKMGTNTSTLRYYDKKGLLPFVDRDDAGRRKFKDNDFNFLEVINCLKKSGVPIKDIGKFINLCLQGDETLRERYDYLDKEENVLEIKVREMQEQLDFLRFKKWYYKTSVEAGTETIHFTPGTKFVDPSTHDQYKTALKTNNDLRQLLDLQS
;
A
#
# COMPACT_ATOMS: atom_id res chain seq x y z
N MET A 1 16.80 1.15 -26.07
CA MET A 1 17.26 -0.24 -25.84
C MET A 1 16.05 -1.17 -25.91
N ASN A 2 16.25 -2.47 -26.17
CA ASN A 2 15.17 -3.46 -26.12
C ASN A 2 15.47 -4.50 -25.04
N TYR A 3 14.43 -4.92 -24.32
CA TYR A 3 14.52 -5.85 -23.21
C TYR A 3 13.62 -7.05 -23.42
N SER A 4 14.12 -8.20 -23.01
CA SER A 4 13.35 -9.43 -22.85
C SER A 4 12.49 -9.35 -21.59
N ILE A 5 11.46 -10.20 -21.51
CA ILE A 5 10.63 -10.32 -20.31
C ILE A 5 11.42 -10.67 -19.05
N GLY A 6 12.57 -11.37 -19.18
CA GLY A 6 13.45 -11.69 -18.06
C GLY A 6 14.16 -10.47 -17.51
N GLU A 7 14.73 -9.64 -18.40
CA GLU A 7 15.39 -8.39 -18.02
C GLU A 7 14.41 -7.38 -17.42
N VAL A 8 13.19 -7.29 -17.97
CA VAL A 8 12.12 -6.46 -17.41
C VAL A 8 11.72 -6.96 -16.03
N ALA A 9 11.56 -8.28 -15.84
CA ALA A 9 11.21 -8.85 -14.55
C ALA A 9 12.26 -8.49 -13.48
N GLN A 10 13.55 -8.62 -13.82
CA GLN A 10 14.65 -8.25 -12.94
C GLN A 10 14.64 -6.75 -12.60
N LYS A 11 14.49 -5.87 -13.60
CA LYS A 11 14.43 -4.41 -13.40
C LYS A 11 13.25 -3.97 -12.55
N MET A 12 12.09 -4.60 -12.75
CA MET A 12 10.85 -4.27 -12.04
C MET A 12 10.75 -4.93 -10.65
N GLY A 13 11.74 -5.76 -10.25
CA GLY A 13 11.68 -6.52 -9.01
C GLY A 13 10.50 -7.50 -8.96
N THR A 14 10.08 -8.03 -10.11
CA THR A 14 8.99 -9.01 -10.24
C THR A 14 9.50 -10.30 -10.87
N ASN A 15 8.64 -11.30 -10.99
CA ASN A 15 8.98 -12.55 -11.67
C ASN A 15 8.41 -12.59 -13.09
N THR A 16 9.03 -13.40 -13.96
CA THR A 16 8.59 -13.55 -15.35
C THR A 16 7.17 -14.08 -15.46
N SER A 17 6.73 -14.92 -14.52
CA SER A 17 5.35 -15.43 -14.50
C SER A 17 4.31 -14.32 -14.30
N THR A 18 4.60 -13.30 -13.49
CA THR A 18 3.75 -12.12 -13.29
C THR A 18 3.60 -11.34 -14.58
N LEU A 19 4.70 -11.07 -15.28
CA LEU A 19 4.64 -10.37 -16.57
C LEU A 19 3.92 -11.19 -17.65
N ARG A 20 4.13 -12.51 -17.71
CA ARG A 20 3.36 -13.40 -18.60
C ARG A 20 1.88 -13.40 -18.26
N TYR A 21 1.55 -13.34 -16.97
CA TYR A 21 0.18 -13.23 -16.51
C TYR A 21 -0.46 -11.90 -16.92
N TYR A 22 0.27 -10.78 -16.83
CA TYR A 22 -0.18 -9.48 -17.35
C TYR A 22 -0.39 -9.53 -18.87
N ASP A 23 0.53 -10.12 -19.62
CA ASP A 23 0.39 -10.32 -21.06
C ASP A 23 -0.89 -11.12 -21.39
N LYS A 24 -1.10 -12.27 -20.72
CA LYS A 24 -2.30 -13.10 -20.90
C LYS A 24 -3.60 -12.37 -20.55
N LYS A 25 -3.55 -11.42 -19.62
CA LYS A 25 -4.69 -10.60 -19.21
C LYS A 25 -4.88 -9.36 -20.08
N GLY A 26 -4.05 -9.16 -21.10
CA GLY A 26 -4.16 -8.05 -22.04
C GLY A 26 -3.67 -6.73 -21.49
N LEU A 27 -2.80 -6.73 -20.48
CA LEU A 27 -2.27 -5.50 -19.85
C LEU A 27 -1.06 -4.93 -20.58
N LEU A 28 -0.47 -5.68 -21.51
CA LEU A 28 0.72 -5.28 -22.26
C LEU A 28 0.44 -5.10 -23.77
N PRO A 29 -0.64 -4.40 -24.19
CA PRO A 29 -0.94 -4.20 -25.60
C PRO A 29 0.08 -3.31 -26.31
N PHE A 30 0.80 -2.46 -25.57
CA PHE A 30 1.82 -1.52 -26.07
C PHE A 30 3.16 -2.18 -26.45
N VAL A 31 3.39 -3.44 -26.05
CA VAL A 31 4.70 -4.09 -26.21
C VAL A 31 4.80 -4.77 -27.57
N ASP A 32 5.86 -4.55 -28.32
CA ASP A 32 6.06 -5.23 -29.60
C ASP A 32 6.37 -6.72 -29.46
N ARG A 33 6.27 -7.46 -30.56
CA ARG A 33 6.78 -8.85 -30.67
C ARG A 33 7.94 -8.89 -31.66
N ASP A 34 8.95 -9.72 -31.38
CA ASP A 34 10.02 -10.04 -32.32
C ASP A 34 9.58 -11.05 -33.39
N ASP A 35 10.45 -11.35 -34.36
CA ASP A 35 10.18 -12.29 -35.46
C ASP A 35 9.89 -13.73 -34.97
N ALA A 36 10.32 -14.06 -33.75
CA ALA A 36 10.03 -15.34 -33.08
C ALA A 36 8.75 -15.29 -32.21
N GLY A 37 7.99 -14.19 -32.27
CA GLY A 37 6.74 -13.99 -31.52
C GLY A 37 6.91 -13.61 -30.05
N ARG A 38 8.13 -13.35 -29.58
CA ARG A 38 8.43 -13.02 -28.17
C ARG A 38 8.26 -11.53 -27.92
N ARG A 39 7.74 -11.17 -26.74
CA ARG A 39 7.59 -9.76 -26.33
C ARG A 39 8.96 -9.07 -26.25
N LYS A 40 9.05 -7.88 -26.83
CA LYS A 40 10.25 -7.04 -26.91
C LYS A 40 9.90 -5.65 -26.36
N PHE A 41 10.38 -5.38 -25.15
CA PHE A 41 10.05 -4.16 -24.42
C PHE A 41 11.04 -3.05 -24.73
N LYS A 42 10.57 -1.82 -24.89
CA LYS A 42 11.37 -0.60 -25.08
C LYS A 42 11.50 0.16 -23.77
N ASP A 43 12.40 1.14 -23.71
CA ASP A 43 12.53 2.01 -22.53
C ASP A 43 11.20 2.73 -22.19
N ASN A 44 10.45 3.20 -23.17
CA ASN A 44 9.17 3.88 -22.93
C ASN A 44 8.08 2.97 -22.34
N ASP A 45 8.19 1.65 -22.51
CA ASP A 45 7.21 0.68 -21.99
C ASP A 45 7.25 0.61 -20.45
N PHE A 46 8.38 1.01 -19.84
CA PHE A 46 8.51 1.02 -18.38
C PHE A 46 7.53 1.99 -17.71
N ASN A 47 7.17 3.10 -18.36
CA ASN A 47 6.16 4.02 -17.82
C ASN A 47 4.81 3.31 -17.60
N PHE A 48 4.38 2.50 -18.56
CA PHE A 48 3.16 1.71 -18.42
C PHE A 48 3.30 0.59 -17.38
N LEU A 49 4.46 -0.06 -17.33
CA LEU A 49 4.73 -1.11 -16.34
C LEU A 49 4.73 -0.57 -14.91
N GLU A 50 5.24 0.63 -14.67
CA GLU A 50 5.19 1.32 -13.38
C GLU A 50 3.76 1.64 -12.96
N VAL A 51 2.95 2.18 -13.87
CA VAL A 51 1.51 2.41 -13.65
C VAL A 51 0.80 1.11 -13.29
N ILE A 52 0.99 0.04 -14.07
CA ILE A 52 0.38 -1.27 -13.81
C ILE A 52 0.76 -1.78 -12.42
N ASN A 53 2.04 -1.67 -12.07
CA ASN A 53 2.56 -2.13 -10.79
C ASN A 53 1.97 -1.31 -9.62
N CYS A 54 1.92 0.02 -9.76
CA CYS A 54 1.35 0.92 -8.76
C CYS A 54 -0.14 0.60 -8.52
N LEU A 55 -0.98 0.63 -9.56
CA LEU A 55 -2.40 0.34 -9.45
C LEU A 55 -2.65 -1.07 -8.88
N LYS A 56 -1.87 -2.06 -9.29
CA LYS A 56 -1.99 -3.43 -8.75
C LYS A 56 -1.70 -3.50 -7.26
N LYS A 57 -0.68 -2.77 -6.78
CA LYS A 57 -0.30 -2.68 -5.35
C LYS A 57 -1.34 -1.90 -4.54
N SER A 58 -1.98 -0.90 -5.12
CA SER A 58 -3.11 -0.16 -4.53
C SER A 58 -4.41 -0.98 -4.44
N GLY A 59 -4.39 -2.21 -4.96
CA GLY A 59 -5.50 -3.16 -4.89
C GLY A 59 -6.48 -3.07 -6.06
N VAL A 60 -6.15 -2.32 -7.11
CA VAL A 60 -7.00 -2.20 -8.30
C VAL A 60 -7.10 -3.56 -9.02
N PRO A 61 -8.31 -4.00 -9.42
CA PRO A 61 -8.48 -5.22 -10.18
C PRO A 61 -7.77 -5.15 -11.53
N ILE A 62 -7.13 -6.24 -11.93
CA ILE A 62 -6.37 -6.34 -13.19
C ILE A 62 -7.22 -5.99 -14.41
N LYS A 63 -8.51 -6.34 -14.38
CA LYS A 63 -9.46 -5.98 -15.44
C LYS A 63 -9.58 -4.47 -15.62
N ASP A 64 -9.60 -3.72 -14.53
CA ASP A 64 -9.76 -2.26 -14.56
C ASP A 64 -8.45 -1.55 -14.92
N ILE A 65 -7.30 -2.10 -14.47
CA ILE A 65 -5.99 -1.67 -14.96
C ILE A 65 -5.91 -1.81 -16.49
N GLY A 66 -6.36 -2.92 -17.05
CA GLY A 66 -6.39 -3.12 -18.50
C GLY A 66 -7.25 -2.08 -19.23
N LYS A 67 -8.39 -1.67 -18.66
CA LYS A 67 -9.20 -0.57 -19.22
C LYS A 67 -8.43 0.74 -19.22
N PHE A 68 -7.77 1.08 -18.12
CA PHE A 68 -6.96 2.30 -18.03
C PHE A 68 -5.84 2.33 -19.08
N ILE A 69 -5.14 1.21 -19.28
CA ILE A 69 -4.11 1.09 -20.32
C ILE A 69 -4.72 1.31 -21.71
N ASN A 70 -5.90 0.75 -21.99
CA ASN A 70 -6.58 0.99 -23.27
C ASN A 70 -7.01 2.44 -23.47
N LEU A 71 -7.37 3.17 -22.40
CA LEU A 71 -7.60 4.61 -22.48
C LEU A 71 -6.32 5.34 -22.87
N CYS A 72 -5.19 5.00 -22.25
CA CYS A 72 -3.91 5.61 -22.61
C CYS A 72 -3.51 5.37 -24.07
N LEU A 73 -3.83 4.19 -24.62
CA LEU A 73 -3.54 3.87 -26.02
C LEU A 73 -4.37 4.64 -27.04
N GLN A 74 -5.53 5.16 -26.65
CA GLN A 74 -6.36 6.03 -27.49
C GLN A 74 -5.78 7.45 -27.64
N GLY A 75 -4.75 7.78 -26.85
CA GLY A 75 -4.10 9.10 -26.93
C GLY A 75 -4.96 10.21 -26.34
N ASP A 76 -4.85 11.41 -26.90
CA ASP A 76 -5.31 12.63 -26.23
C ASP A 76 -6.84 12.74 -26.08
N GLU A 77 -7.61 12.00 -26.88
CA GLU A 77 -9.07 11.97 -26.81
C GLU A 77 -9.62 11.49 -25.45
N THR A 78 -8.83 10.71 -24.70
CA THR A 78 -9.22 10.15 -23.39
C THR A 78 -8.56 10.84 -22.19
N LEU A 79 -7.89 11.99 -22.38
CA LEU A 79 -7.16 12.66 -21.28
C LEU A 79 -8.04 12.89 -20.05
N ARG A 80 -9.29 13.30 -20.26
CA ARG A 80 -10.25 13.54 -19.18
C ARG A 80 -10.60 12.25 -18.44
N GLU A 81 -10.92 11.18 -19.18
CA GLU A 81 -11.27 9.89 -18.59
C GLU A 81 -10.12 9.28 -17.80
N ARG A 82 -8.88 9.47 -18.28
CA ARG A 82 -7.67 9.03 -17.56
C ARG A 82 -7.47 9.80 -16.25
N TYR A 83 -7.67 11.12 -16.28
CA TYR A 83 -7.60 11.94 -15.08
C TYR A 83 -8.67 11.51 -14.06
N ASP A 84 -9.93 11.44 -14.49
CA ASP A 84 -11.06 11.09 -13.61
C ASP A 84 -10.90 9.66 -13.03
N TYR A 85 -10.31 8.74 -13.79
CA TYR A 85 -9.96 7.41 -13.29
C TYR A 85 -8.93 7.48 -12.15
N LEU A 86 -7.85 8.24 -12.33
CA LEU A 86 -6.81 8.37 -11.31
C LEU A 86 -7.31 9.08 -10.05
N ASP A 87 -8.10 10.14 -10.20
CA ASP A 87 -8.75 10.85 -9.09
C ASP A 87 -9.63 9.92 -8.25
N LYS A 88 -10.40 9.04 -8.91
CA LYS A 88 -11.18 8.02 -8.22
C LYS A 88 -10.30 7.03 -7.45
N GLU A 89 -9.26 6.49 -8.09
CA GLU A 89 -8.39 5.51 -7.45
C GLU A 89 -7.56 6.12 -6.30
N GLU A 90 -7.20 7.42 -6.40
CA GLU A 90 -6.59 8.20 -5.32
C GLU A 90 -7.52 8.27 -4.11
N ASN A 91 -8.76 8.72 -4.30
CA ASN A 91 -9.76 8.79 -3.22
C ASN A 91 -9.98 7.44 -2.51
N VAL A 92 -10.00 6.33 -3.27
CA VAL A 92 -10.11 4.98 -2.72
C VAL A 92 -8.86 4.62 -1.88
N LEU A 93 -7.68 4.99 -2.35
CA LEU A 93 -6.43 4.73 -1.64
C LEU A 93 -6.32 5.56 -0.37
N GLU A 94 -6.74 6.82 -0.38
CA GLU A 94 -6.77 7.69 0.80
C GLU A 94 -7.65 7.13 1.92
N ILE A 95 -8.80 6.53 1.58
CA ILE A 95 -9.64 5.83 2.56
C ILE A 95 -8.88 4.68 3.20
N LYS A 96 -8.22 3.83 2.41
CA LYS A 96 -7.41 2.71 2.93
C LYS A 96 -6.26 3.19 3.80
N VAL A 97 -5.59 4.28 3.43
CA VAL A 97 -4.51 4.88 4.23
C VAL A 97 -5.05 5.33 5.60
N ARG A 98 -6.21 5.98 5.63
CA ARG A 98 -6.86 6.36 6.90
C ARG A 98 -7.21 5.15 7.76
N GLU A 99 -7.82 4.12 7.18
CA GLU A 99 -8.15 2.87 7.89
C GLU A 99 -6.90 2.18 8.45
N MET A 100 -5.83 2.08 7.66
CA MET A 100 -4.56 1.51 8.11
C MET A 100 -3.91 2.35 9.21
N GLN A 101 -4.04 3.67 9.15
CA GLN A 101 -3.54 4.58 10.19
C GLN A 101 -4.32 4.40 11.50
N GLU A 102 -5.65 4.27 11.45
CA GLU A 102 -6.49 3.98 12.63
C GLU A 102 -6.09 2.64 13.28
N GLN A 103 -5.87 1.60 12.47
CA GLN A 103 -5.39 0.30 12.94
C GLN A 103 -4.01 0.41 13.60
N LEU A 104 -3.09 1.15 12.96
CA LEU A 104 -1.76 1.39 13.51
C LEU A 104 -1.82 2.13 14.85
N ASP A 105 -2.69 3.12 14.98
CA ASP A 105 -2.85 3.89 16.21
C ASP A 105 -3.46 3.05 17.34
N PHE A 106 -4.38 2.14 17.02
CA PHE A 106 -4.86 1.15 17.98
C PHE A 106 -3.74 0.21 18.47
N LEU A 107 -2.89 -0.28 17.56
CA LEU A 107 -1.75 -1.12 17.92
C LEU A 107 -0.76 -0.36 18.81
N ARG A 108 -0.49 0.91 18.52
CA ARG A 108 0.37 1.77 19.33
C ARG A 108 -0.21 2.00 20.73
N PHE A 109 -1.52 2.28 20.82
CA PHE A 109 -2.22 2.37 22.11
C PHE A 109 -2.04 1.08 22.93
N LYS A 110 -2.30 -0.09 22.32
CA LYS A 110 -2.14 -1.37 23.00
C LYS A 110 -0.69 -1.66 23.40
N LYS A 111 0.28 -1.23 22.59
CA LYS A 111 1.71 -1.33 22.93
C LYS A 111 2.08 -0.46 24.13
N TRP A 112 1.61 0.80 24.18
CA TRP A 112 1.77 1.68 25.34
C TRP A 112 1.13 1.09 26.62
N TYR A 113 -0.10 0.59 26.48
CA TYR A 113 -0.84 -0.07 27.57
C TYR A 113 0.01 -1.20 28.18
N TYR A 114 0.51 -2.11 27.34
CA TYR A 114 1.30 -3.24 27.83
C TYR A 114 2.70 -2.83 28.31
N LYS A 115 3.35 -1.83 27.70
CA LYS A 115 4.62 -1.31 28.21
C LYS A 115 4.48 -0.83 29.64
N THR A 116 3.50 0.03 29.90
CA THR A 116 3.26 0.58 31.24
C THR A 116 2.82 -0.50 32.23
N SER A 117 2.06 -1.52 31.79
CA SER A 117 1.75 -2.68 32.63
C SER A 117 2.96 -3.54 32.96
N VAL A 118 3.89 -3.74 32.00
CA VAL A 118 5.15 -4.45 32.22
C VAL A 118 6.02 -3.68 33.22
N GLU A 119 6.15 -2.36 33.04
CA GLU A 119 6.90 -1.47 33.94
C GLU A 119 6.31 -1.45 35.36
N ALA A 120 4.98 -1.53 35.49
CA ALA A 120 4.29 -1.63 36.78
C ALA A 120 4.20 -3.05 37.34
N GLY A 121 4.54 -4.08 36.55
CA GLY A 121 4.37 -5.49 36.90
C GLY A 121 2.91 -5.98 36.98
N THR A 122 1.94 -5.19 36.51
CA THR A 122 0.50 -5.52 36.60
C THR A 122 -0.35 -4.69 35.63
N GLU A 123 -1.44 -5.25 35.12
CA GLU A 123 -2.46 -4.54 34.33
C GLU A 123 -3.45 -3.74 35.20
N THR A 124 -3.42 -3.93 36.53
CA THR A 124 -4.36 -3.27 37.45
C THR A 124 -4.24 -1.74 37.44
N ILE A 125 -3.11 -1.18 36.99
CA ILE A 125 -2.93 0.26 36.80
C ILE A 125 -3.90 0.86 35.78
N HIS A 126 -4.44 0.03 34.88
CA HIS A 126 -5.37 0.44 33.84
C HIS A 126 -6.78 -0.10 34.05
N PHE A 127 -7.04 -0.82 35.14
CA PHE A 127 -8.38 -1.36 35.40
C PHE A 127 -9.23 -0.36 36.16
N THR A 128 -10.54 -0.38 35.90
CA THR A 128 -11.49 0.29 36.80
C THR A 128 -11.36 -0.30 38.20
N PRO A 129 -11.28 0.52 39.26
CA PRO A 129 -11.02 0.04 40.62
C PRO A 129 -11.93 -1.11 41.05
N GLY A 130 -11.33 -2.19 41.56
CA GLY A 130 -12.06 -3.38 42.02
C GLY A 130 -12.55 -4.32 40.91
N THR A 131 -12.18 -4.09 39.65
CA THR A 131 -12.59 -4.91 38.51
C THR A 131 -11.40 -5.48 37.74
N LYS A 132 -11.69 -6.35 36.76
CA LYS A 132 -10.72 -6.82 35.75
C LYS A 132 -10.95 -6.18 34.38
N PHE A 133 -11.71 -5.09 34.33
CA PHE A 133 -12.04 -4.39 33.09
C PHE A 133 -11.16 -3.16 32.94
N VAL A 134 -10.67 -2.93 31.73
CA VAL A 134 -9.88 -1.74 31.40
C VAL A 134 -10.74 -0.50 31.58
N ASP A 135 -10.21 0.50 32.27
CA ASP A 135 -10.87 1.76 32.50
C ASP A 135 -11.11 2.49 31.16
N PRO A 136 -12.33 2.96 30.87
CA PRO A 136 -12.61 3.67 29.62
C PRO A 136 -11.73 4.90 29.37
N SER A 137 -11.21 5.53 30.44
CA SER A 137 -10.31 6.69 30.34
C SER A 137 -8.88 6.34 29.90
N THR A 138 -8.52 5.06 29.88
CA THR A 138 -7.15 4.60 29.54
C THR A 138 -6.70 5.09 28.17
N HIS A 139 -7.62 5.19 27.21
CA HIS A 139 -7.30 5.73 25.89
C HIS A 139 -7.01 7.24 25.95
N ASP A 140 -7.70 8.01 26.78
CA ASP A 140 -7.43 9.45 26.93
C ASP A 140 -6.12 9.71 27.69
N GLN A 141 -5.74 8.82 28.61
CA GLN A 141 -4.41 8.82 29.22
C GLN A 141 -3.32 8.63 28.16
N TYR A 142 -3.49 7.66 27.25
CA TYR A 142 -2.57 7.46 26.12
C TYR A 142 -2.49 8.69 25.21
N LYS A 143 -3.63 9.28 24.83
CA LYS A 143 -3.65 10.51 24.02
C LYS A 143 -2.94 11.67 24.70
N THR A 144 -3.06 11.78 26.02
CA THR A 144 -2.34 12.79 26.80
C THR A 144 -0.84 12.52 26.77
N ALA A 145 -0.42 11.27 26.98
CA ALA A 145 0.98 10.86 26.93
C ALA A 145 1.61 11.06 25.54
N LEU A 146 0.85 10.85 24.47
CA LEU A 146 1.26 11.15 23.09
C LEU A 146 1.50 12.65 22.85
N LYS A 147 0.68 13.53 23.45
CA LYS A 147 0.82 14.99 23.27
C LYS A 147 2.01 15.55 24.05
N THR A 148 2.37 14.92 25.17
CA THR A 148 3.44 15.40 26.05
C THR A 148 4.81 14.78 25.73
N ASN A 149 4.86 13.69 24.95
CA ASN A 149 6.11 13.07 24.51
C ASN A 149 6.42 13.42 23.05
N ASN A 150 7.61 13.99 22.83
CA ASN A 150 8.09 14.28 21.48
C ASN A 150 8.73 13.05 20.78
N ASP A 151 8.90 11.93 21.49
CA ASP A 151 9.48 10.70 20.95
C ASP A 151 8.54 9.50 21.15
N LEU A 152 7.94 9.05 20.05
CA LEU A 152 7.03 7.91 20.04
C LEU A 152 7.73 6.60 20.43
N ARG A 153 9.04 6.45 20.16
CA ARG A 153 9.77 5.24 20.51
C ARG A 153 9.94 5.14 22.02
N GLN A 154 10.33 6.23 22.69
CA GLN A 154 10.39 6.24 24.16
C GLN A 154 9.05 5.92 24.81
N LEU A 155 7.95 6.38 24.21
CA LEU A 155 6.62 6.11 24.72
C LEU A 155 6.19 4.65 24.56
N LEU A 156 6.65 3.96 23.51
CA LEU A 156 6.12 2.65 23.11
C LEU A 156 7.08 1.48 23.30
N ASP A 157 8.39 1.69 23.22
CA ASP A 157 9.38 0.63 23.24
C ASP A 157 9.77 0.29 24.68
N LEU A 158 9.78 -1.02 25.00
CA LEU A 158 10.35 -1.50 26.26
C LEU A 158 11.85 -1.21 26.25
N GLN A 159 12.34 -0.52 27.28
CA GLN A 159 13.77 -0.38 27.48
C GLN A 159 14.34 -1.74 27.91
N SER A 160 15.46 -2.12 27.30
CA SER A 160 16.19 -3.36 27.60
C SER A 160 17.05 -3.22 28.85
#